data_AF-A0AAD9LRJ7-F1
#
_entry.id   AF-A0AAD9LRJ7-F1
#
_cell.length_a   1.000
_cell.length_b   1.000
_cell.length_c   1.000
_cell.angle_alpha   90.00
_cell.angle_beta   90.00
_cell.angle_gamma   90.00
#
_symmetry.space_group_name_H-M   'P 1'
#
loop_
_entity.id
_entity.type
_entity.pdbx_description
1 polymer ?
#
loop_
_entity_poly.entity_id
_entity_poly.type
_entity_poly.pdbx_seq_one_letter_code
_entity_poly.pdbx_strand_id
1 'polypeptide(L)'
;MHQMGGNNGADLTQLQREYRNMELNRKVYADESHQVMRRQQSVIEKLRKDNEEMKAELTLAERHINEGAVAQQQEQIARLQDQIDTFNRKNVGESKRLETLTQQIQVMRHKVLHQKKHMGGVNAARENQQMVSKQIRILENRLDKSLVKFNEALAQNKVLREEIDNLRRERVVFDTIYRKLEREHSDKKRQMAQTIELSNQAYEQRDAAQLELRSLQDENRAELEAHRRSLTELMERLEECKTLAGGDSTSYRRGASSAGGAPSGSGGYAGNMSVEEENEMKRKVQKGTWGVAKEKVHVQVSIERVQNFEEAFMKIKAATRIDDLEQLVTSFIKKEDQNFSLFNYVNEQSNEIEKLEEWIASLRDEERRYTGNGDGLNAADDDGVGQHKQLLRELEARLALTEQAAEKCEARCADAQKTVNAVKRAIQSLFTKTGCNAQAMVEMLGDSMVTEANMMAYLGVIEQKTNEILHLYAAVVAKQQSDAQKNKNTSDAYDRESQFAASAMAGNSAVGAAGGMNGAVATLHSILGVGPITPMGQEPLQINPPNLDDYSSEDEDSGDNEDTMHPLTRDELKVRTLKGMRRLNHAVGSPSATINSMKEPKRTNAPFTSPPKYRK
;
A
#
# COMPACT_ATOMS: atom_id res chain seq x y z
N MET A 1 -193.37 -84.83 -53.32
CA MET A 1 -194.25 -83.67 -53.65
C MET A 1 -194.02 -82.61 -52.58
N HIS A 2 -193.91 -81.31 -52.81
CA HIS A 2 -193.83 -80.44 -53.98
C HIS A 2 -193.59 -79.01 -53.40
N GLN A 3 -192.75 -78.21 -54.07
CA GLN A 3 -192.92 -76.77 -54.38
C GLN A 3 -193.07 -75.64 -53.31
N MET A 4 -192.39 -74.52 -53.67
CA MET A 4 -192.65 -73.08 -53.43
C MET A 4 -192.05 -72.34 -52.20
N GLY A 5 -191.14 -71.37 -52.50
CA GLY A 5 -191.22 -69.96 -52.04
C GLY A 5 -190.50 -69.49 -50.76
N GLY A 6 -189.37 -68.75 -50.92
CA GLY A 6 -188.91 -67.56 -50.14
C GLY A 6 -188.52 -67.65 -48.65
N ASN A 7 -187.41 -66.99 -48.23
CA ASN A 7 -187.32 -65.91 -47.20
C ASN A 7 -185.87 -65.64 -46.65
N ASN A 8 -185.49 -64.37 -46.50
CA ASN A 8 -184.15 -63.81 -46.19
C ASN A 8 -183.82 -63.73 -44.67
N GLY A 9 -183.31 -64.78 -44.01
CA GLY A 9 -183.21 -64.76 -42.52
C GLY A 9 -182.02 -65.39 -41.76
N ALA A 10 -181.08 -66.14 -42.34
CA ALA A 10 -180.16 -66.96 -41.51
C ALA A 10 -178.63 -66.73 -41.71
N ASP A 11 -178.20 -65.79 -42.56
CA ASP A 11 -176.79 -65.39 -42.68
C ASP A 11 -176.25 -64.65 -41.42
N LEU A 12 -177.14 -64.11 -40.59
CA LEU A 12 -176.78 -63.29 -39.42
C LEU A 12 -176.20 -64.11 -38.25
N THR A 13 -176.60 -65.38 -38.10
CA THR A 13 -176.17 -66.24 -36.98
C THR A 13 -174.73 -66.75 -37.12
N GLN A 14 -174.22 -66.85 -38.35
CA GLN A 14 -172.84 -67.31 -38.60
C GLN A 14 -171.83 -66.20 -38.30
N LEU A 15 -172.16 -64.95 -38.64
CA LEU A 15 -171.30 -63.79 -38.44
C LEU A 15 -171.13 -63.39 -36.97
N GLN A 16 -172.18 -63.57 -36.14
CA GLN A 16 -172.10 -63.35 -34.68
C GLN A 16 -171.15 -64.33 -33.98
N ARG A 17 -171.02 -65.56 -34.49
CA ARG A 17 -170.14 -66.59 -33.92
C ARG A 17 -168.67 -66.30 -34.21
N GLU A 18 -168.37 -65.83 -35.42
CA GLU A 18 -167.01 -65.41 -35.81
C GLU A 18 -166.55 -64.15 -35.08
N TYR A 19 -167.44 -63.16 -34.89
CA TYR A 19 -167.10 -61.95 -34.12
C TYR A 19 -166.71 -62.28 -32.67
N ARG A 20 -167.46 -63.19 -32.02
CA ARG A 20 -167.17 -63.62 -30.64
C ARG A 20 -165.84 -64.36 -30.51
N ASN A 21 -165.48 -65.17 -31.51
CA ASN A 21 -164.18 -65.84 -31.56
C ASN A 21 -163.02 -64.86 -31.80
N MET A 22 -163.20 -63.87 -32.68
CA MET A 22 -162.22 -62.82 -32.89
C MET A 22 -161.99 -61.96 -31.65
N GLU A 23 -163.04 -61.65 -30.90
CA GLU A 23 -162.95 -60.88 -29.66
C GLU A 23 -162.25 -61.65 -28.53
N LEU A 24 -162.52 -62.96 -28.43
CA LEU A 24 -161.80 -63.87 -27.53
C LEU A 24 -160.31 -63.97 -27.89
N ASN A 25 -159.98 -64.16 -29.17
CA ASN A 25 -158.59 -64.21 -29.63
C ASN A 25 -157.87 -62.89 -29.37
N ARG A 26 -158.50 -61.74 -29.64
CA ARG A 26 -157.93 -60.42 -29.34
C ARG A 26 -157.60 -60.28 -27.85
N LYS A 27 -158.44 -60.80 -26.95
CA LYS A 27 -158.21 -60.75 -25.52
C LYS A 27 -157.06 -61.68 -25.08
N VAL A 28 -157.00 -62.90 -25.62
CA VAL A 28 -155.90 -63.85 -25.34
C VAL A 28 -154.55 -63.30 -25.82
N TYR A 29 -154.48 -62.72 -27.03
CA TYR A 29 -153.25 -62.09 -27.53
C TYR A 29 -152.82 -60.87 -26.69
N ALA A 30 -153.77 -60.07 -26.20
CA ALA A 30 -153.46 -58.96 -25.31
C ALA A 30 -152.92 -59.45 -23.95
N ASP A 31 -153.53 -60.49 -23.37
CA ASP A 31 -153.07 -61.06 -22.11
C ASP A 31 -151.70 -61.74 -22.24
N GLU A 32 -151.45 -62.47 -23.34
CA GLU A 32 -150.12 -63.05 -23.64
C GLU A 32 -149.06 -61.96 -23.83
N SER A 33 -149.39 -60.87 -24.54
CA SER A 33 -148.49 -59.73 -24.71
C SER A 33 -148.15 -59.05 -23.37
N HIS A 34 -149.15 -58.83 -22.51
CA HIS A 34 -148.92 -58.30 -21.16
C HIS A 34 -148.09 -59.24 -20.28
N GLN A 35 -148.28 -60.55 -20.42
CA GLN A 35 -147.50 -61.53 -19.67
C GLN A 35 -146.04 -61.58 -20.13
N VAL A 36 -145.77 -61.46 -21.43
CA VAL A 36 -144.42 -61.32 -22.00
C VAL A 36 -143.77 -60.02 -21.50
N MET A 37 -144.49 -58.90 -21.52
CA MET A 37 -144.00 -57.61 -21.01
C MET A 37 -143.60 -57.70 -19.53
N ARG A 38 -144.38 -58.37 -18.67
CA ARG A 38 -144.02 -58.56 -17.25
C ARG A 38 -142.76 -59.42 -17.08
N ARG A 39 -142.61 -60.50 -17.87
CA ARG A 39 -141.38 -61.31 -17.86
C ARG A 39 -140.17 -60.50 -18.30
N GLN A 40 -140.31 -59.71 -19.37
CA GLN A 40 -139.24 -58.82 -19.84
C GLN A 40 -138.85 -57.78 -18.78
N GLN A 41 -139.82 -57.17 -18.09
CA GLN A 41 -139.55 -56.23 -16.99
C GLN A 41 -138.79 -56.87 -15.83
N SER A 42 -139.18 -58.08 -15.41
CA SER A 42 -138.48 -58.83 -14.36
C SER A 42 -137.04 -59.19 -14.75
N VAL A 43 -136.80 -59.54 -16.01
CA VAL A 43 -135.43 -59.79 -16.52
C VAL A 43 -134.60 -58.51 -16.52
N ILE A 44 -135.18 -57.36 -16.91
CA ILE A 44 -134.48 -56.07 -16.88
C ILE A 44 -134.12 -55.66 -15.45
N GLU A 45 -135.01 -55.85 -14.48
CA GLU A 45 -134.72 -55.56 -13.08
C GLU A 45 -133.60 -56.46 -12.54
N LYS A 46 -133.60 -57.75 -12.88
CA LYS A 46 -132.51 -58.65 -12.53
C LYS A 46 -131.18 -58.20 -13.13
N LEU A 47 -131.16 -57.88 -14.42
CA LEU A 47 -129.94 -57.39 -15.10
C LEU A 47 -129.44 -56.04 -14.56
N ARG A 48 -130.33 -55.18 -14.05
CA ARG A 48 -129.94 -53.94 -13.37
C ARG A 48 -129.28 -54.24 -12.03
N LYS A 49 -129.87 -55.14 -11.25
CA LYS A 49 -129.29 -55.57 -9.97
C LYS A 49 -127.92 -56.22 -10.16
N ASP A 50 -127.81 -57.14 -11.12
CA ASP A 50 -126.55 -57.81 -11.44
C ASP A 50 -125.49 -56.80 -11.92
N ASN A 51 -125.88 -55.75 -12.65
CA ASN A 51 -124.97 -54.65 -13.02
C ASN A 51 -124.52 -53.80 -11.83
N GLU A 52 -125.40 -53.53 -10.88
CA GLU A 52 -125.05 -52.79 -9.66
C GLU A 52 -124.10 -53.61 -8.79
N GLU A 53 -124.32 -54.92 -8.66
CA GLU A 53 -123.42 -55.83 -7.95
C GLU A 53 -122.04 -55.88 -8.63
N MET A 54 -121.96 -56.05 -9.95
CA MET A 54 -120.67 -56.02 -10.67
C MET A 54 -119.94 -54.67 -10.54
N LYS A 55 -120.66 -53.55 -10.54
CA LYS A 55 -120.04 -52.24 -10.29
C LYS A 55 -119.47 -52.14 -8.88
N ALA A 56 -120.20 -52.63 -7.87
CA ALA A 56 -119.71 -52.65 -6.50
C ALA A 56 -118.45 -53.52 -6.38
N GLU A 57 -118.43 -54.70 -6.98
CA GLU A 57 -117.26 -55.59 -7.02
C GLU A 57 -116.06 -54.95 -7.72
N LEU A 58 -116.27 -54.27 -8.86
CA LEU A 58 -115.20 -53.56 -9.57
C LEU A 58 -114.56 -52.47 -8.68
N THR A 59 -115.36 -51.67 -7.98
CA THR A 59 -114.84 -50.63 -7.09
C THR A 59 -114.04 -51.20 -5.91
N LEU A 60 -114.43 -52.38 -5.41
CA LEU A 60 -113.69 -53.08 -4.36
C LEU A 60 -112.38 -53.66 -4.88
N ALA A 61 -112.39 -54.26 -6.07
CA ALA A 61 -111.20 -54.79 -6.73
C ALA A 61 -110.19 -53.68 -7.06
N GLU A 62 -110.65 -52.53 -7.57
CA GLU A 62 -109.79 -51.37 -7.86
C GLU A 62 -109.09 -50.82 -6.60
N ARG A 63 -109.77 -50.82 -5.45
CA ARG A 63 -109.16 -50.41 -4.17
C ARG A 63 -108.17 -51.46 -3.64
N HIS A 64 -108.54 -52.74 -3.68
CA HIS A 64 -107.74 -53.80 -3.06
C HIS A 64 -106.50 -54.22 -3.87
N ILE A 65 -106.51 -54.09 -5.19
CA ILE A 65 -105.43 -54.64 -6.02
C ILE A 65 -104.16 -53.78 -5.98
N ASN A 66 -104.26 -52.48 -5.69
CA ASN A 66 -103.11 -51.57 -5.83
C ASN A 66 -102.70 -50.78 -4.57
N GLU A 67 -103.55 -50.52 -3.59
CA GLU A 67 -103.20 -49.56 -2.53
C GLU A 67 -102.06 -50.04 -1.60
N GLY A 68 -102.05 -51.31 -1.20
CA GLY A 68 -101.03 -51.82 -0.25
C GLY A 68 -99.65 -52.02 -0.86
N ALA A 69 -99.57 -52.61 -2.05
CA ALA A 69 -98.30 -52.88 -2.73
C ALA A 69 -97.68 -51.58 -3.28
N VAL A 70 -98.49 -50.66 -3.81
CA VAL A 70 -98.02 -49.35 -4.28
C VAL A 70 -97.56 -48.49 -3.09
N ALA A 71 -98.25 -48.53 -1.94
CA ALA A 71 -97.80 -47.82 -0.75
C ALA A 71 -96.43 -48.31 -0.23
N GLN A 72 -96.20 -49.63 -0.20
CA GLN A 72 -94.90 -50.20 0.20
C GLN A 72 -93.78 -49.86 -0.79
N GLN A 73 -94.06 -49.94 -2.10
CA GLN A 73 -93.10 -49.54 -3.13
C GLN A 73 -92.80 -48.03 -3.05
N GLN A 74 -93.81 -47.19 -2.79
CA GLN A 74 -93.65 -45.75 -2.63
C GLN A 74 -92.81 -45.41 -1.40
N GLU A 75 -93.01 -46.11 -0.28
CA GLU A 75 -92.18 -45.95 0.92
C GLU A 75 -90.73 -46.38 0.67
N GLN A 76 -90.51 -47.48 -0.06
CA GLN A 76 -89.16 -47.91 -0.44
C GLN A 76 -88.47 -46.93 -1.38
N ILE A 77 -89.19 -46.36 -2.35
CA ILE A 77 -88.68 -45.29 -3.23
C ILE A 77 -88.34 -44.05 -2.41
N ALA A 78 -89.18 -43.64 -1.46
CA ALA A 78 -88.91 -42.50 -0.58
C ALA A 78 -87.64 -42.71 0.26
N ARG A 79 -87.46 -43.90 0.85
CA ARG A 79 -86.23 -44.25 1.59
C ARG A 79 -84.97 -44.20 0.70
N LEU A 80 -85.07 -44.67 -0.54
CA LEU A 80 -83.96 -44.62 -1.49
C LEU A 80 -83.68 -43.18 -1.94
N GLN A 81 -84.70 -42.36 -2.12
CA GLN A 81 -84.56 -40.92 -2.41
C GLN A 81 -83.86 -40.19 -1.26
N ASP A 82 -84.25 -40.44 -0.01
CA ASP A 82 -83.58 -39.87 1.16
C ASP A 82 -82.11 -40.31 1.27
N GLN A 83 -81.80 -41.56 0.91
CA GLN A 83 -80.42 -42.04 0.85
C GLN A 83 -79.62 -41.36 -0.26
N ILE A 84 -80.19 -41.21 -1.45
CA ILE A 84 -79.58 -40.49 -2.58
C ILE A 84 -79.30 -39.04 -2.17
N ASP A 85 -80.26 -38.36 -1.55
CA ASP A 85 -80.09 -36.98 -1.07
C ASP A 85 -79.02 -36.88 0.01
N THR A 86 -78.95 -37.86 0.91
CA THR A 86 -77.90 -37.93 1.94
C THR A 86 -76.51 -38.12 1.31
N PHE A 87 -76.37 -39.03 0.34
CA PHE A 87 -75.11 -39.24 -0.36
C PHE A 87 -74.74 -38.06 -1.25
N ASN A 88 -75.70 -37.39 -1.89
CA ASN A 88 -75.48 -36.16 -2.65
C ASN A 88 -74.96 -35.04 -1.75
N ARG A 89 -75.56 -34.84 -0.57
CA ARG A 89 -75.05 -33.85 0.42
C ARG A 89 -73.63 -34.18 0.86
N LYS A 90 -73.30 -35.46 1.11
CA LYS A 90 -71.95 -35.90 1.46
C LYS A 90 -70.96 -35.68 0.31
N ASN A 91 -71.32 -36.04 -0.92
CA ASN A 91 -70.50 -35.81 -2.11
C ASN A 91 -70.21 -34.33 -2.31
N VAL A 92 -71.22 -33.46 -2.18
CA VAL A 92 -71.03 -32.01 -2.26
C VAL A 92 -70.11 -31.50 -1.14
N GLY A 93 -70.24 -32.03 0.08
CA GLY A 93 -69.34 -31.73 1.19
C GLY A 93 -67.88 -32.12 0.92
N GLU A 94 -67.65 -33.34 0.43
CA GLU A 94 -66.32 -33.83 0.07
C GLU A 94 -65.74 -33.10 -1.15
N SER A 95 -66.55 -32.74 -2.15
CA SER A 95 -66.11 -31.91 -3.27
C SER A 95 -65.61 -30.53 -2.81
N LYS A 96 -66.34 -29.88 -1.89
CA LYS A 96 -65.88 -28.61 -1.28
C LYS A 96 -64.59 -28.80 -0.48
N ARG A 97 -64.48 -29.91 0.27
CA ARG A 97 -63.28 -30.23 1.04
C ARG A 97 -62.07 -30.46 0.14
N LEU A 98 -62.24 -31.20 -0.96
CA LEU A 98 -61.23 -31.39 -1.99
C LEU A 98 -60.79 -30.05 -2.58
N GLU A 99 -61.73 -29.18 -2.94
CA GLU A 99 -61.43 -27.86 -3.48
C GLU A 99 -60.59 -27.01 -2.51
N THR A 100 -60.95 -26.99 -1.22
CA THR A 100 -60.15 -26.29 -0.20
C THR A 100 -58.75 -26.88 -0.03
N LEU A 101 -58.61 -28.21 -0.04
CA LEU A 101 -57.30 -28.86 0.01
C LEU A 101 -56.47 -28.54 -1.24
N THR A 102 -57.07 -28.55 -2.42
CA THR A 102 -56.39 -28.19 -3.67
C THR A 102 -55.86 -26.76 -3.63
N GLN A 103 -56.66 -25.81 -3.13
CA GLN A 103 -56.23 -24.43 -2.92
C GLN A 103 -55.06 -24.35 -1.92
N GLN A 104 -55.13 -25.07 -0.80
CA GLN A 104 -54.03 -25.11 0.18
C GLN A 104 -52.75 -25.72 -0.41
N ILE A 105 -52.85 -26.81 -1.17
CA ILE A 105 -51.71 -27.41 -1.87
C ILE A 105 -51.07 -26.40 -2.83
N GLN A 106 -51.88 -25.62 -3.55
CA GLN A 106 -51.39 -24.60 -4.48
C GLN A 106 -50.63 -23.48 -3.75
N VAL A 107 -51.17 -22.99 -2.63
CA VAL A 107 -50.50 -22.00 -1.77
C VAL A 107 -49.18 -22.54 -1.23
N MET A 108 -49.17 -23.78 -0.73
CA MET A 108 -47.95 -24.41 -0.21
C MET A 108 -46.90 -24.63 -1.31
N ARG A 109 -47.30 -25.06 -2.51
CA ARG A 109 -46.40 -25.16 -3.67
C ARG A 109 -45.79 -23.81 -4.04
N HIS A 110 -46.60 -22.74 -4.02
CA HIS A 110 -46.10 -21.39 -4.27
C HIS A 110 -45.09 -20.94 -3.20
N LYS A 111 -45.38 -21.19 -1.91
CA LYS A 111 -44.44 -20.91 -0.81
C LYS A 111 -43.11 -21.65 -0.96
N VAL A 112 -43.16 -22.95 -1.27
CA VAL A 112 -41.95 -23.77 -1.51
C VAL A 112 -41.15 -23.24 -2.70
N LEU A 113 -41.83 -22.88 -3.80
CA LEU A 113 -41.16 -22.32 -4.97
C LEU A 113 -40.49 -20.98 -4.65
N HIS A 114 -41.21 -20.11 -3.92
CA HIS A 114 -40.69 -18.81 -3.49
C HIS A 114 -39.45 -18.96 -2.60
N GLN A 115 -39.48 -19.90 -1.65
CA GLN A 115 -38.35 -20.19 -0.77
C GLN A 115 -37.16 -20.79 -1.54
N LYS A 116 -37.39 -21.70 -2.48
CA LYS A 116 -36.35 -22.22 -3.38
C LYS A 116 -35.72 -21.13 -4.25
N LYS A 117 -36.53 -20.17 -4.72
CA LYS A 117 -36.03 -19.01 -5.49
C LYS A 117 -35.20 -18.07 -4.60
N HIS A 118 -35.63 -17.83 -3.36
CA HIS A 118 -34.89 -17.02 -2.39
C HIS A 118 -33.58 -17.67 -1.93
N MET A 119 -33.54 -18.99 -1.80
CA MET A 119 -32.34 -19.72 -1.40
C MET A 119 -31.29 -19.86 -2.52
N GLY A 120 -31.53 -19.31 -3.72
CA GLY A 120 -30.53 -19.26 -4.80
C GLY A 120 -30.20 -20.61 -5.44
N GLY A 121 -30.94 -21.67 -5.10
CA GLY A 121 -30.67 -23.04 -5.56
C GLY A 121 -29.72 -23.83 -4.63
N VAL A 122 -29.63 -25.13 -4.88
CA VAL A 122 -28.90 -26.08 -3.99
C VAL A 122 -27.40 -25.79 -3.95
N ASN A 123 -26.85 -25.19 -5.00
CA ASN A 123 -25.41 -24.91 -5.12
C ASN A 123 -25.01 -23.54 -4.57
N ALA A 124 -25.95 -22.62 -4.32
CA ALA A 124 -25.64 -21.26 -3.88
C ALA A 124 -24.88 -21.23 -2.55
N ALA A 125 -25.25 -22.09 -1.60
CA ALA A 125 -24.54 -22.19 -0.33
C ALA A 125 -23.09 -22.67 -0.49
N ARG A 126 -22.86 -23.65 -1.38
CA ARG A 126 -21.52 -24.18 -1.66
C ARG A 126 -20.66 -23.18 -2.40
N GLU A 127 -21.21 -22.49 -3.39
CA GLU A 127 -20.52 -21.46 -4.17
C GLU A 127 -20.16 -20.26 -3.29
N ASN A 128 -21.10 -19.80 -2.45
CA ASN A 128 -20.83 -18.72 -1.50
C ASN A 128 -19.72 -19.11 -0.51
N GLN A 129 -19.75 -20.34 0.03
CA GLN A 129 -18.68 -20.83 0.91
C GLN A 129 -17.31 -20.90 0.19
N GLN A 130 -17.29 -21.27 -1.09
CA GLN A 130 -16.05 -21.27 -1.89
C GLN A 130 -15.54 -19.85 -2.15
N MET A 131 -16.43 -18.90 -2.41
CA MET A 131 -16.08 -17.49 -2.57
C MET A 131 -15.50 -16.91 -1.27
N VAL A 132 -16.15 -17.16 -0.14
CA VAL A 132 -15.66 -16.77 1.19
C VAL A 132 -14.30 -17.41 1.48
N SER A 133 -14.11 -18.70 1.19
CA SER A 133 -12.82 -19.38 1.41
C SER A 133 -11.70 -18.80 0.53
N LYS A 134 -11.99 -18.45 -0.73
CA LYS A 134 -11.02 -17.74 -1.60
C LYS A 134 -10.68 -16.37 -1.02
N GLN A 135 -11.67 -15.64 -0.52
CA GLN A 135 -11.46 -14.32 0.06
C GLN A 135 -10.62 -14.38 1.34
N ILE A 136 -10.85 -15.38 2.20
CA ILE A 136 -10.00 -15.66 3.37
C ILE A 136 -8.55 -15.85 2.93
N ARG A 137 -8.29 -16.71 1.93
CA ARG A 137 -6.91 -16.93 1.43
C ARG A 137 -6.25 -15.67 0.87
N ILE A 138 -7.01 -14.82 0.19
CA ILE A 138 -6.48 -13.55 -0.34
C ILE A 138 -6.11 -12.61 0.81
N LEU A 139 -6.96 -12.53 1.83
CA LEU A 139 -6.70 -11.71 3.02
C LEU A 139 -5.52 -12.25 3.83
N GLU A 140 -5.41 -13.56 3.99
CA GLU A 140 -4.26 -14.23 4.63
C GLU A 140 -2.96 -13.91 3.87
N ASN A 141 -2.92 -14.12 2.55
CA ASN A 141 -1.75 -13.79 1.74
C ASN A 141 -1.38 -12.29 1.82
N ARG A 142 -2.37 -11.41 1.89
CA ARG A 142 -2.13 -9.97 2.02
C ARG A 142 -1.58 -9.61 3.41
N LEU A 143 -2.07 -10.27 4.45
CA LEU A 143 -1.56 -10.14 5.81
C LEU A 143 -0.10 -10.63 5.87
N ASP A 144 0.20 -11.80 5.31
CA ASP A 144 1.54 -12.36 5.27
C ASP A 144 2.52 -11.44 4.54
N LYS A 145 2.14 -10.92 3.37
CA LYS A 145 2.94 -9.92 2.65
C LYS A 145 3.17 -8.66 3.48
N SER A 146 2.17 -8.19 4.22
CA SER A 146 2.31 -7.03 5.11
C SER A 146 3.24 -7.32 6.29
N LEU A 147 3.19 -8.53 6.84
CA LEU A 147 4.07 -8.97 7.93
C LEU A 147 5.52 -9.09 7.47
N VAL A 148 5.76 -9.62 6.27
CA VAL A 148 7.11 -9.66 5.68
C VAL A 148 7.67 -8.24 5.53
N LYS A 149 6.91 -7.31 4.94
CA LYS A 149 7.32 -5.90 4.81
C LYS A 149 7.57 -5.23 6.16
N PHE A 150 6.74 -5.53 7.17
CA PHE A 150 6.93 -5.01 8.52
C PHE A 150 8.23 -5.54 9.16
N ASN A 151 8.51 -6.83 9.03
CA ASN A 151 9.72 -7.44 9.54
C ASN A 151 10.98 -6.93 8.81
N GLU A 152 10.89 -6.72 7.50
CA GLU A 152 11.95 -6.10 6.71
C GLU A 152 12.24 -4.67 7.18
N ALA A 153 11.20 -3.85 7.37
CA ALA A 153 11.34 -2.50 7.91
C ALA A 153 11.94 -2.50 9.32
N LEU A 154 11.59 -3.47 10.17
CA LEU A 154 12.21 -3.64 11.49
C LEU A 154 13.69 -4.00 11.40
N ALA A 155 14.07 -4.89 10.47
CA ALA A 155 15.46 -5.25 10.23
C ALA A 155 16.28 -4.05 9.74
N GLN A 156 15.75 -3.28 8.78
CA GLN A 156 16.36 -2.04 8.31
C GLN A 156 16.50 -1.02 9.45
N ASN A 157 15.47 -0.86 10.29
CA ASN A 157 15.53 0.05 11.44
C ASN A 157 16.60 -0.38 12.45
N LYS A 158 16.80 -1.68 12.63
CA LYS A 158 17.87 -2.22 13.49
C LYS A 158 19.25 -1.85 12.93
N VAL A 159 19.48 -2.05 11.63
CA VAL A 159 20.75 -1.68 10.97
C VAL A 159 21.03 -0.19 11.10
N LEU A 160 20.02 0.66 10.84
CA LEU A 160 20.17 2.12 10.99
C LEU A 160 20.50 2.54 12.43
N ARG A 161 19.92 1.87 13.44
CA ARG A 161 20.27 2.12 14.85
C ARG A 161 21.72 1.76 15.13
N GLU A 162 22.18 0.61 14.65
CA GLU A 162 23.57 0.18 14.80
C GLU A 162 24.54 1.14 14.11
N GLU A 163 24.19 1.65 12.92
CA GLU A 163 24.96 2.67 12.20
C GLU A 163 25.02 4.00 12.96
N ILE A 164 23.90 4.48 13.51
CA ILE A 164 23.86 5.67 14.37
C ILE A 164 24.78 5.49 15.58
N ASP A 165 24.78 4.31 16.21
CA ASP A 165 25.62 4.04 17.37
C ASP A 165 27.11 3.91 17.00
N ASN A 166 27.44 3.39 15.80
CA ASN A 166 28.79 3.43 15.25
C ASN A 166 29.27 4.88 15.06
N LEU A 167 28.49 5.69 14.34
CA LEU A 167 28.81 7.10 14.08
C LEU A 167 28.94 7.92 15.37
N ARG A 168 28.13 7.63 16.39
CA ARG A 168 28.25 8.24 17.71
C ARG A 168 29.56 7.88 18.40
N ARG A 169 29.96 6.60 18.35
CA ARG A 169 31.26 6.16 18.91
C ARG A 169 32.43 6.82 18.19
N GLU A 170 32.40 6.85 16.87
CA GLU A 170 33.41 7.53 16.05
C GLU A 170 33.50 9.02 16.41
N ARG A 171 32.36 9.71 16.50
CA ARG A 171 32.32 11.13 16.92
C ARG A 171 32.97 11.36 18.27
N VAL A 172 32.75 10.49 19.25
CA VAL A 172 33.39 10.59 20.58
C VAL A 172 34.91 10.43 20.48
N VAL A 173 35.38 9.51 19.63
CA VAL A 173 36.82 9.33 19.36
C VAL A 173 37.39 10.58 18.70
N PHE A 174 36.73 11.12 17.67
CA PHE A 174 37.15 12.35 16.99
C PHE A 174 37.19 13.56 17.93
N ASP A 175 36.16 13.77 18.75
CA ASP A 175 36.13 14.84 19.76
C ASP A 175 37.30 14.71 20.74
N THR A 176 37.67 13.47 21.11
CA THR A 176 38.80 13.22 22.01
C THR A 176 40.13 13.56 21.35
N ILE A 177 40.32 13.18 20.08
CA ILE A 177 41.52 13.51 19.29
C ILE A 177 41.62 15.01 19.09
N TYR A 178 40.52 15.67 18.72
CA TYR A 178 40.45 17.11 18.51
C TYR A 178 40.88 17.88 19.76
N ARG A 179 40.33 17.51 20.94
CA ARG A 179 40.74 18.13 22.21
C ARG A 179 42.20 17.88 22.56
N LYS A 180 42.78 16.72 22.18
CA LYS A 180 44.22 16.47 22.38
C LYS A 180 45.05 17.38 21.47
N LEU A 181 44.71 17.46 20.19
CA LEU A 181 45.39 18.33 19.22
C LEU A 181 45.29 19.81 19.62
N GLU A 182 44.15 20.25 20.12
CA GLU A 182 43.95 21.62 20.60
C GLU A 182 44.83 21.95 21.82
N ARG A 183 44.97 21.00 22.75
CA ARG A 183 45.90 21.12 23.88
C ARG A 183 47.36 21.16 23.41
N GLU A 184 47.76 20.23 22.55
CA GLU A 184 49.12 20.18 22.00
C GLU A 184 49.47 21.46 21.23
N HIS A 185 48.53 21.99 20.45
CA HIS A 185 48.68 23.26 19.75
C HIS A 185 48.87 24.42 20.74
N SER A 186 48.05 24.47 21.79
CA SER A 186 48.17 25.49 22.85
C SER A 186 49.50 25.39 23.60
N ASP A 187 49.95 24.17 23.91
CA ASP A 187 51.24 23.93 24.56
C ASP A 187 52.42 24.35 23.66
N LYS A 188 52.39 24.01 22.37
CA LYS A 188 53.41 24.47 21.40
C LYS A 188 53.42 25.99 21.25
N LYS A 189 52.26 26.64 21.25
CA LYS A 189 52.16 28.11 21.23
C LYS A 189 52.79 28.73 22.48
N ARG A 190 52.56 28.14 23.66
CA ARG A 190 53.21 28.57 24.92
C ARG A 190 54.73 28.36 24.86
N GLN A 191 55.19 27.22 24.39
CA GLN A 191 56.63 26.96 24.22
C GLN A 191 57.27 27.96 23.26
N MET A 192 56.61 28.27 22.14
CA MET A 192 57.07 29.28 21.19
C MET A 192 57.19 30.66 21.84
N ALA A 193 56.17 31.09 22.60
CA ALA A 193 56.19 32.35 23.33
C ALA A 193 57.34 32.39 24.36
N GLN A 194 57.55 31.29 25.09
CA GLN A 194 58.65 31.17 26.05
C GLN A 194 60.03 31.25 25.37
N THR A 195 60.22 30.59 24.22
CA THR A 195 61.46 30.67 23.45
C THR A 195 61.71 32.10 22.94
N ILE A 196 60.66 32.82 22.52
CA ILE A 196 60.77 34.23 22.12
C ILE A 196 61.19 35.10 23.31
N GLU A 197 60.58 34.91 24.47
CA GLU A 197 60.93 35.65 25.69
C GLU A 197 62.38 35.39 26.12
N LEU A 198 62.81 34.13 26.13
CA LEU A 198 64.21 33.76 26.41
C LEU A 198 65.16 34.36 25.38
N SER A 199 64.77 34.39 24.10
CA SER A 199 65.57 35.01 23.04
C SER A 199 65.70 36.51 23.26
N ASN A 200 64.61 37.21 23.61
CA ASN A 200 64.62 38.64 23.93
C ASN A 200 65.51 38.93 25.14
N GLN A 201 65.43 38.14 26.20
CA GLN A 201 66.32 38.28 27.37
C GLN A 201 67.79 38.09 26.98
N ALA A 202 68.10 37.11 26.13
CA ALA A 202 69.47 36.92 25.64
C ALA A 202 69.95 38.10 24.77
N TYR A 203 69.06 38.69 23.96
CA TYR A 203 69.37 39.91 23.20
C TYR A 203 69.62 41.10 24.12
N GLU A 204 68.80 41.32 25.15
CA GLU A 204 69.00 42.37 26.15
C GLU A 204 70.33 42.21 26.89
N GLN A 205 70.66 41.00 27.33
CA GLN A 205 71.95 40.70 27.98
C GLN A 205 73.14 40.97 27.06
N ARG A 206 73.04 40.54 25.80
CA ARG A 206 74.09 40.78 24.80
C ARG A 206 74.26 42.28 24.55
N ASP A 207 73.18 43.00 24.38
CA ASP A 207 73.21 44.44 24.07
C ASP A 207 73.74 45.24 25.28
N ALA A 208 73.40 44.84 26.51
CA ALA A 208 74.00 45.39 27.73
C ALA A 208 75.51 45.16 27.80
N ALA A 209 75.97 43.93 27.54
CA ALA A 209 77.39 43.60 27.52
C ALA A 209 78.15 44.36 26.40
N GLN A 210 77.52 44.56 25.24
CA GLN A 210 78.09 45.37 24.16
C GLN A 210 78.22 46.84 24.54
N LEU A 211 77.24 47.39 25.26
CA LEU A 211 77.28 48.77 25.74
C LEU A 211 78.37 48.95 26.80
N GLU A 212 78.52 48.01 27.73
CA GLU A 212 79.61 48.01 28.72
C GLU A 212 80.98 47.89 28.05
N LEU A 213 81.14 46.98 27.08
CA LEU A 213 82.38 46.85 26.32
C LEU A 213 82.74 48.15 25.60
N ARG A 214 81.76 48.84 25.02
CA ARG A 214 81.96 50.13 24.36
C ARG A 214 82.38 51.21 25.35
N SER A 215 81.75 51.27 26.52
CA SER A 215 82.15 52.19 27.61
C SER A 215 83.61 51.96 28.02
N LEU A 216 84.00 50.70 28.27
CA LEU A 216 85.37 50.33 28.63
C LEU A 216 86.38 50.64 27.52
N GLN A 217 86.00 50.47 26.25
CA GLN A 217 86.84 50.86 25.11
C GLN A 217 87.05 52.38 25.04
N ASP A 218 86.00 53.17 25.28
CA ASP A 218 86.08 54.63 25.30
C ASP A 218 86.91 55.13 26.51
N GLU A 219 86.75 54.52 27.69
CA GLU A 219 87.58 54.79 28.88
C GLU A 219 89.06 54.46 28.64
N ASN A 220 89.36 53.25 28.13
CA ASN A 220 90.73 52.84 27.82
C ASN A 220 91.35 53.75 26.76
N ARG A 221 90.59 54.16 25.74
CA ARG A 221 91.04 55.14 24.76
C ARG A 221 91.37 56.49 25.41
N ALA A 222 90.52 56.98 26.30
CA ALA A 222 90.77 58.24 27.02
C ALA A 222 92.02 58.14 27.91
N GLU A 223 92.23 57.01 28.60
CA GLU A 223 93.44 56.74 29.39
C GLU A 223 94.69 56.69 28.51
N LEU A 224 94.65 55.96 27.38
CA LEU A 224 95.75 55.92 26.41
C LEU A 224 96.08 57.31 25.84
N GLU A 225 95.07 58.12 25.54
CA GLU A 225 95.26 59.50 25.12
C GLU A 225 95.87 60.36 26.24
N ALA A 226 95.45 60.20 27.49
CA ALA A 226 96.04 60.89 28.64
C ALA A 226 97.50 60.46 28.88
N HIS A 227 97.81 59.16 28.81
CA HIS A 227 99.16 58.64 28.87
C HIS A 227 100.02 59.19 27.72
N ARG A 228 99.50 59.21 26.49
CA ARG A 228 100.18 59.81 25.34
C ARG A 228 100.49 61.28 25.57
N ARG A 229 99.53 62.05 26.10
CA ARG A 229 99.74 63.47 26.48
C ARG A 229 100.85 63.61 27.53
N SER A 230 100.85 62.77 28.56
CA SER A 230 101.89 62.80 29.60
C SER A 230 103.27 62.44 29.06
N LEU A 231 103.37 61.48 28.12
CA LEU A 231 104.62 61.11 27.45
C LEU A 231 105.11 62.24 26.54
N THR A 232 104.21 62.90 25.81
CA THR A 232 104.60 64.06 25.00
C THR A 232 105.10 65.21 25.86
N GLU A 233 104.45 65.49 26.99
CA GLU A 233 104.91 66.52 27.94
C GLU A 233 106.28 66.14 28.56
N LEU A 234 106.50 64.87 28.89
CA LEU A 234 107.78 64.39 29.40
C LEU A 234 108.88 64.46 28.33
N MET A 235 108.57 64.13 27.07
CA MET A 235 109.50 64.27 25.95
C MET A 235 109.85 65.73 25.69
N GLU A 236 108.88 66.64 25.73
CA GLU A 236 109.11 68.07 25.59
C GLU A 236 110.02 68.60 26.72
N ARG A 237 109.77 68.22 27.98
CA ARG A 237 110.69 68.52 29.10
C ARG A 237 112.08 67.93 28.93
N LEU A 238 112.20 66.74 28.35
CA LEU A 238 113.50 66.13 28.05
C LEU A 238 114.22 66.83 26.89
N GLU A 239 113.50 67.31 25.90
CA GLU A 239 114.03 68.14 24.81
C GLU A 239 114.45 69.52 25.32
N GLU A 240 113.68 70.15 26.19
CA GLU A 240 114.06 71.36 26.93
C GLU A 240 115.34 71.12 27.76
N CYS A 241 115.42 70.01 28.51
CA CYS A 241 116.64 69.65 29.24
C CYS A 241 117.83 69.34 28.30
N LYS A 242 117.60 68.69 27.16
CA LYS A 242 118.65 68.42 26.16
C LYS A 242 119.11 69.68 25.44
N THR A 243 118.23 70.62 25.15
CA THR A 243 118.62 71.91 24.55
C THR A 243 119.40 72.77 25.54
N LEU A 244 119.10 72.68 26.84
CA LEU A 244 119.89 73.31 27.90
C LEU A 244 121.22 72.58 28.22
N ALA A 245 121.33 71.27 27.97
CA ALA A 245 122.51 70.45 28.28
C ALA A 245 123.34 69.98 27.06
N GLY A 246 122.94 70.34 25.84
CA GLY A 246 123.46 69.74 24.59
C GLY A 246 124.08 70.75 23.65
N GLY A 247 125.02 71.54 24.14
CA GLY A 247 125.93 72.33 23.32
C GLY A 247 127.29 71.64 23.16
N ASP A 248 127.35 70.33 22.82
CA ASP A 248 128.58 69.76 22.24
C ASP A 248 128.38 68.36 21.62
N SER A 249 129.16 68.09 20.56
CA SER A 249 129.41 66.79 19.90
C SER A 249 128.44 66.23 18.86
N THR A 250 128.46 66.91 17.71
CA THR A 250 128.69 66.40 16.35
C THR A 250 129.25 64.97 16.18
N SER A 251 128.58 64.17 15.32
CA SER A 251 129.06 63.13 14.37
C SER A 251 130.05 62.03 14.83
N TYR A 252 129.74 60.75 14.57
CA TYR A 252 130.51 59.84 13.66
C TYR A 252 130.03 58.36 13.73
N ARG A 253 129.66 57.84 12.55
CA ARG A 253 130.00 56.53 11.89
C ARG A 253 129.90 55.14 12.57
N ARG A 254 129.52 54.20 11.67
CA ARG A 254 129.83 52.75 11.54
C ARG A 254 129.18 51.83 12.59
N GLY A 255 128.70 50.63 12.26
CA GLY A 255 128.89 49.75 11.11
C GLY A 255 129.20 48.33 11.61
N ALA A 256 128.66 47.30 10.93
CA ALA A 256 128.94 45.87 11.09
C ALA A 256 128.43 45.22 12.41
N SER A 257 128.01 43.95 12.48
CA SER A 257 128.66 42.77 11.90
C SER A 257 127.79 41.50 12.04
N SER A 258 128.13 40.50 11.20
CA SER A 258 128.23 39.06 11.53
C SER A 258 126.94 38.24 11.64
N ALA A 259 126.86 36.96 11.23
CA ALA A 259 127.86 35.95 10.87
C ALA A 259 127.16 34.93 9.94
N GLY A 260 127.79 34.42 8.87
CA GLY A 260 128.53 33.15 8.88
C GLY A 260 127.62 32.00 8.41
N GLY A 261 127.97 31.07 7.53
CA GLY A 261 129.21 30.74 6.83
C GLY A 261 128.86 29.72 5.73
N ALA A 262 129.70 29.69 4.71
CA ALA A 262 129.64 28.86 3.51
C ALA A 262 130.35 27.50 3.77
N PRO A 263 130.91 26.76 2.77
CA PRO A 263 130.37 26.18 1.53
C PRO A 263 130.84 24.70 1.30
N SER A 264 130.57 24.18 0.10
CA SER A 264 131.44 23.25 -0.67
C SER A 264 131.44 21.78 -0.23
N GLY A 265 131.50 20.76 -1.09
CA GLY A 265 131.76 20.68 -2.52
C GLY A 265 132.16 19.25 -2.88
N SER A 266 131.74 18.82 -4.07
CA SER A 266 132.56 18.09 -5.06
C SER A 266 133.20 16.73 -4.73
N GLY A 267 133.09 15.81 -5.69
CA GLY A 267 134.04 14.70 -5.83
C GLY A 267 133.41 13.44 -6.41
N GLY A 268 133.43 13.31 -7.73
CA GLY A 268 133.17 12.04 -8.41
C GLY A 268 134.40 11.13 -8.40
N TYR A 269 134.19 9.82 -8.38
CA TYR A 269 135.17 8.80 -8.78
C TYR A 269 134.44 7.60 -9.40
N ALA A 270 134.92 7.18 -10.57
CA ALA A 270 134.52 6.01 -11.31
C ALA A 270 135.40 4.80 -10.92
N GLY A 271 134.85 3.59 -10.93
CA GLY A 271 135.59 2.35 -10.72
C GLY A 271 134.76 1.11 -11.07
N ASN A 272 135.27 0.34 -12.03
CA ASN A 272 134.79 -0.93 -12.59
C ASN A 272 134.27 -1.95 -11.57
N MET A 273 133.13 -2.61 -11.86
CA MET A 273 132.81 -3.99 -11.41
C MET A 273 131.82 -4.68 -12.36
N SER A 274 131.85 -6.01 -12.35
CA SER A 274 131.22 -6.99 -13.26
C SER A 274 129.72 -6.77 -13.62
N VAL A 275 129.40 -7.01 -14.90
CA VAL A 275 128.10 -6.74 -15.57
C VAL A 275 126.90 -7.51 -15.00
N GLU A 276 127.13 -8.57 -14.21
CA GLU A 276 126.03 -9.40 -13.69
C GLU A 276 125.60 -9.07 -12.25
N GLU A 277 126.43 -8.39 -11.45
CA GLU A 277 126.04 -7.86 -10.13
C GLU A 277 125.61 -6.37 -10.19
N GLU A 278 126.01 -5.64 -11.25
CA GLU A 278 125.64 -4.24 -11.48
C GLU A 278 124.13 -4.06 -11.80
N ASN A 279 123.48 -5.04 -12.42
CA ASN A 279 122.06 -4.94 -12.82
C ASN A 279 121.07 -5.17 -11.67
N GLU A 280 121.48 -5.83 -10.59
CA GLU A 280 120.65 -5.99 -9.39
C GLU A 280 120.82 -4.81 -8.43
N MET A 281 122.06 -4.32 -8.28
CA MET A 281 122.36 -3.08 -7.56
C MET A 281 121.79 -1.83 -8.25
N LYS A 282 121.83 -1.73 -9.59
CA LYS A 282 121.12 -0.66 -10.33
C LYS A 282 119.61 -0.75 -10.14
N ARG A 283 119.00 -1.93 -10.14
CA ARG A 283 117.56 -2.05 -9.85
C ARG A 283 117.22 -1.62 -8.42
N LYS A 284 118.04 -1.95 -7.42
CA LYS A 284 117.82 -1.53 -6.02
C LYS A 284 118.09 -0.03 -5.82
N VAL A 285 119.16 0.52 -6.39
CA VAL A 285 119.48 1.96 -6.33
C VAL A 285 118.50 2.80 -7.15
N GLN A 286 118.05 2.33 -8.32
CA GLN A 286 117.08 3.02 -9.17
C GLN A 286 115.66 2.96 -8.57
N LYS A 287 115.32 1.89 -7.83
CA LYS A 287 114.10 1.82 -7.01
C LYS A 287 114.19 2.72 -5.78
N GLY A 288 115.38 2.87 -5.18
CA GLY A 288 115.66 3.81 -4.09
C GLY A 288 115.62 5.27 -4.52
N THR A 289 116.22 5.62 -5.66
CA THR A 289 116.18 6.99 -6.22
C THR A 289 114.81 7.34 -6.80
N TRP A 290 114.07 6.38 -7.35
CA TRP A 290 112.66 6.57 -7.70
C TRP A 290 111.80 6.76 -6.44
N GLY A 291 112.10 6.07 -5.34
CA GLY A 291 111.47 6.30 -4.05
C GLY A 291 111.72 7.72 -3.53
N VAL A 292 112.97 8.18 -3.52
CA VAL A 292 113.36 9.53 -3.08
C VAL A 292 112.84 10.62 -4.03
N ALA A 293 112.81 10.40 -5.34
CA ALA A 293 112.24 11.35 -6.29
C ALA A 293 110.71 11.41 -6.18
N LYS A 294 110.04 10.27 -6.01
CA LYS A 294 108.60 10.20 -5.74
C LYS A 294 108.26 10.90 -4.42
N GLU A 295 109.09 10.71 -3.39
CA GLU A 295 108.92 11.37 -2.09
C GLU A 295 109.19 12.88 -2.18
N LYS A 296 110.21 13.31 -2.92
CA LYS A 296 110.44 14.74 -3.21
C LYS A 296 109.31 15.38 -4.02
N VAL A 297 108.79 14.71 -5.04
CA VAL A 297 107.63 15.19 -5.81
C VAL A 297 106.38 15.20 -4.92
N HIS A 298 106.19 14.21 -4.06
CA HIS A 298 105.07 14.19 -3.12
C HIS A 298 105.16 15.31 -2.07
N VAL A 299 106.37 15.60 -1.58
CA VAL A 299 106.65 16.76 -0.71
C VAL A 299 106.46 18.06 -1.47
N GLN A 300 106.87 18.16 -2.74
CA GLN A 300 106.64 19.34 -3.57
C GLN A 300 105.14 19.59 -3.79
N VAL A 301 104.38 18.54 -4.11
CA VAL A 301 102.92 18.59 -4.26
C VAL A 301 102.23 18.90 -2.93
N SER A 302 102.75 18.40 -1.80
CA SER A 302 102.21 18.76 -0.49
C SER A 302 102.49 20.23 -0.15
N ILE A 303 103.67 20.75 -0.49
CA ILE A 303 104.02 22.17 -0.33
C ILE A 303 103.14 23.06 -1.20
N GLU A 304 102.95 22.75 -2.48
CA GLU A 304 102.04 23.51 -3.35
C GLU A 304 100.60 23.45 -2.85
N ARG A 305 100.18 22.30 -2.31
CA ARG A 305 98.85 22.16 -1.70
C ARG A 305 98.70 23.00 -0.43
N VAL A 306 99.73 23.07 0.40
CA VAL A 306 99.77 23.95 1.58
C VAL A 306 99.77 25.41 1.16
N GLN A 307 100.53 25.79 0.13
CA GLN A 307 100.53 27.15 -0.43
C GLN A 307 99.16 27.55 -0.99
N ASN A 308 98.50 26.65 -1.73
CA ASN A 308 97.13 26.90 -2.20
C ASN A 308 96.13 27.06 -1.06
N PHE A 309 96.28 26.27 0.02
CA PHE A 309 95.47 26.47 1.21
C PHE A 309 95.80 27.80 1.90
N GLU A 310 97.07 28.16 2.06
CA GLU A 310 97.48 29.46 2.61
C GLU A 310 96.94 30.64 1.80
N GLU A 311 96.96 30.57 0.46
CA GLU A 311 96.37 31.60 -0.41
C GLU A 311 94.84 31.68 -0.26
N ALA A 312 94.16 30.54 -0.18
CA ALA A 312 92.72 30.49 0.08
C ALA A 312 92.38 31.04 1.47
N PHE A 313 93.18 30.70 2.49
CA PHE A 313 93.05 31.22 3.85
C PHE A 313 93.31 32.71 3.93
N MET A 314 94.32 33.23 3.22
CA MET A 314 94.58 34.67 3.10
C MET A 314 93.40 35.41 2.46
N LYS A 315 92.79 34.84 1.41
CA LYS A 315 91.58 35.41 0.78
C LYS A 315 90.39 35.42 1.73
N ILE A 316 90.17 34.34 2.48
CA ILE A 316 89.09 34.26 3.47
C ILE A 316 89.35 35.21 4.64
N LYS A 317 90.59 35.30 5.13
CA LYS A 317 91.01 36.24 6.17
C LYS A 317 90.81 37.70 5.74
N ALA A 318 91.17 38.03 4.51
CA ALA A 318 90.94 39.35 3.92
C ALA A 318 89.43 39.69 3.78
N ALA A 319 88.60 38.71 3.42
CA ALA A 319 87.16 38.89 3.27
C ALA A 319 86.40 38.95 4.61
N THR A 320 86.86 38.22 5.63
CA THR A 320 86.16 38.06 6.91
C THR A 320 86.70 38.95 8.04
N ARG A 321 87.93 39.48 7.92
CA ARG A 321 88.62 40.30 8.94
C ARG A 321 88.77 39.64 10.33
N ILE A 322 88.70 38.32 10.41
CA ILE A 322 88.91 37.57 11.65
C ILE A 322 90.37 37.10 11.67
N ASP A 323 91.14 37.56 12.66
CA ASP A 323 92.57 37.24 12.78
C ASP A 323 92.86 35.92 13.51
N ASP A 324 91.86 35.38 14.21
CA ASP A 324 91.94 34.14 14.98
C ASP A 324 91.47 32.92 14.15
N LEU A 325 92.38 32.00 13.89
CA LEU A 325 92.19 30.81 13.05
C LEU A 325 91.09 29.89 13.61
N GLU A 326 91.04 29.72 14.94
CA GLU A 326 90.09 28.80 15.57
C GLU A 326 88.65 29.33 15.47
N GLN A 327 88.46 30.64 15.58
CA GLN A 327 87.16 31.28 15.42
C GLN A 327 86.65 31.20 13.97
N LEU A 328 87.55 31.35 12.99
CA LEU A 328 87.18 31.22 11.58
C LEU A 328 86.75 29.79 11.24
N VAL A 329 87.50 28.78 11.68
CA VAL A 329 87.16 27.37 11.47
C VAL A 329 85.83 27.03 12.15
N THR A 330 85.63 27.49 13.40
CA THR A 330 84.36 27.26 14.12
C THR A 330 83.18 27.94 13.42
N SER A 331 83.37 29.15 12.89
CA SER A 331 82.33 29.84 12.11
C SER A 331 82.08 29.18 10.76
N PHE A 332 83.10 28.60 10.13
CA PHE A 332 82.94 27.88 8.86
C PHE A 332 82.16 26.59 9.07
N ILE A 333 82.53 25.79 10.07
CA ILE A 333 81.82 24.55 10.43
C ILE A 333 80.34 24.86 10.74
N LYS A 334 80.05 25.91 11.53
CA LYS A 334 78.67 26.30 11.81
C LYS A 334 77.88 26.69 10.54
N LYS A 335 78.53 27.39 9.60
CA LYS A 335 77.90 27.74 8.32
C LYS A 335 77.76 26.54 7.39
N GLU A 336 78.69 25.60 7.43
CA GLU A 336 78.64 24.34 6.69
C GLU A 336 77.51 23.46 7.22
N ASP A 337 77.34 23.35 8.55
CA ASP A 337 76.23 22.64 9.19
C ASP A 337 74.88 23.27 8.84
N GLN A 338 74.80 24.60 8.84
CA GLN A 338 73.60 25.34 8.40
C GLN A 338 73.31 25.09 6.92
N ASN A 339 74.33 25.10 6.07
CA ASN A 339 74.19 24.83 4.64
C ASN A 339 73.77 23.38 4.38
N PHE A 340 74.33 22.42 5.11
CA PHE A 340 73.92 21.02 5.04
C PHE A 340 72.46 20.83 5.48
N SER A 341 72.05 21.52 6.54
CA SER A 341 70.66 21.50 7.01
C SER A 341 69.70 22.11 5.98
N LEU A 342 70.08 23.22 5.35
CA LEU A 342 69.30 23.85 4.28
C LEU A 342 69.24 22.96 3.03
N PHE A 343 70.32 22.27 2.68
CA PHE A 343 70.35 21.34 1.56
C PHE A 343 69.40 20.16 1.78
N ASN A 344 69.38 19.60 3.01
CA ASN A 344 68.42 18.55 3.37
C ASN A 344 66.97 19.05 3.30
N TYR A 345 66.71 20.26 3.79
CA TYR A 345 65.39 20.88 3.70
C TYR A 345 64.95 21.11 2.24
N VAL A 346 65.85 21.59 1.38
CA VAL A 346 65.57 21.77 -0.05
C VAL A 346 65.24 20.44 -0.71
N ASN A 347 66.00 19.37 -0.42
CA ASN A 347 65.70 18.04 -0.95
C ASN A 347 64.35 17.49 -0.45
N GLU A 348 64.01 17.72 0.81
CA GLU A 348 62.72 17.31 1.37
C GLU A 348 61.55 18.07 0.71
N GLN A 349 61.71 19.38 0.51
CA GLN A 349 60.73 20.19 -0.22
C GLN A 349 60.61 19.75 -1.69
N SER A 350 61.72 19.44 -2.36
CA SER A 350 61.70 18.90 -3.73
C SER A 350 60.95 17.57 -3.81
N ASN A 351 61.17 16.66 -2.87
CA ASN A 351 60.43 15.39 -2.81
C ASN A 351 58.93 15.61 -2.54
N GLU A 352 58.57 16.59 -1.71
CA GLU A 352 57.17 16.90 -1.44
C GLU A 352 56.48 17.55 -2.65
N ILE A 353 57.19 18.39 -3.40
CA ILE A 353 56.71 18.94 -4.67
C ILE A 353 56.43 17.81 -5.66
N GLU A 354 57.35 16.85 -5.83
CA GLU A 354 57.14 15.71 -6.73
C GLU A 354 55.89 14.88 -6.35
N LYS A 355 55.69 14.61 -5.05
CA LYS A 355 54.48 13.91 -4.58
C LYS A 355 53.20 14.71 -4.84
N LEU A 356 53.22 16.01 -4.60
CA LEU A 356 52.05 16.86 -4.84
C LEU A 356 51.75 16.96 -6.34
N GLU A 357 52.76 17.01 -7.20
CA GLU A 357 52.60 16.97 -8.65
C GLU A 357 52.01 15.63 -9.12
N GLU A 358 52.45 14.50 -8.57
CA GLU A 358 51.87 13.18 -8.84
C GLU A 358 50.40 13.11 -8.40
N TRP A 359 50.08 13.67 -7.22
CA TRP A 359 48.71 13.69 -6.71
C TRP A 359 47.80 14.57 -7.56
N ILE A 360 48.28 15.74 -8.00
CA ILE A 360 47.57 16.61 -8.95
C ILE A 360 47.37 15.89 -10.28
N ALA A 361 48.37 15.15 -10.79
CA ALA A 361 48.24 14.38 -12.01
C ALA A 361 47.16 13.29 -11.88
N SER A 362 47.15 12.54 -10.77
CA SER A 362 46.14 11.51 -10.48
C SER A 362 44.74 12.10 -10.38
N LEU A 363 44.57 13.23 -9.68
CA LEU A 363 43.27 13.90 -9.55
C LEU A 363 42.76 14.43 -10.90
N ARG A 364 43.66 14.95 -11.75
CA ARG A 364 43.30 15.36 -13.12
C ARG A 364 42.92 14.17 -14.00
N ASP A 365 43.57 13.02 -13.85
CA ASP A 365 43.17 11.79 -14.55
C ASP A 365 41.82 11.27 -14.09
N GLU A 366 41.54 11.36 -12.79
CA GLU A 366 40.24 11.03 -12.22
C GLU A 366 39.15 11.98 -12.73
N GLU A 367 39.42 13.29 -12.75
CA GLU A 367 38.53 14.29 -13.34
C GLU A 367 38.27 14.02 -14.83
N ARG A 368 39.30 13.66 -15.61
CA ARG A 368 39.14 13.26 -17.01
C ARG A 368 38.24 12.03 -17.18
N ARG A 369 38.35 11.04 -16.29
CA ARG A 369 37.51 9.84 -16.31
C ARG A 369 36.04 10.16 -16.00
N TYR A 370 35.77 11.10 -15.10
CA TYR A 370 34.39 11.46 -14.73
C TYR A 370 33.75 12.50 -15.64
N THR A 371 34.53 13.38 -16.26
CA THR A 371 33.99 14.48 -17.07
C THR A 371 33.65 14.09 -18.50
N GLY A 372 34.12 12.94 -19.02
CA GLY A 372 33.76 12.47 -20.36
C GLY A 372 34.14 13.43 -21.51
N ASN A 373 34.98 14.43 -21.25
CA ASN A 373 35.50 15.37 -22.25
C ASN A 373 36.90 14.91 -22.71
N GLY A 374 37.01 13.65 -23.12
CA GLY A 374 38.14 13.15 -23.86
C GLY A 374 38.00 13.55 -25.34
N ASP A 375 38.51 14.74 -25.69
CA ASP A 375 38.83 15.05 -27.08
C ASP A 375 39.90 14.06 -27.55
N GLY A 376 39.56 13.16 -28.47
CA GLY A 376 40.53 12.51 -29.36
C GLY A 376 40.77 11.01 -29.17
N LEU A 377 40.14 10.25 -30.08
CA LEU A 377 40.77 9.20 -30.90
C LEU A 377 40.95 7.75 -30.39
N ASN A 378 40.46 7.35 -29.22
CA ASN A 378 40.46 5.92 -28.85
C ASN A 378 39.13 5.48 -28.22
N ALA A 379 38.05 5.59 -29.00
CA ALA A 379 36.70 5.12 -28.64
C ALA A 379 36.52 3.64 -28.98
N ALA A 380 37.24 2.74 -28.29
CA ALA A 380 37.08 1.29 -28.49
C ALA A 380 36.82 0.49 -27.21
N ASP A 381 37.10 1.02 -26.02
CA ASP A 381 36.95 0.28 -24.73
C ASP A 381 36.24 1.13 -23.65
N ASP A 382 35.17 1.83 -23.99
CA ASP A 382 34.38 2.66 -23.04
C ASP A 382 32.94 2.13 -22.86
N ASP A 383 32.81 0.91 -22.32
CA ASP A 383 31.52 0.32 -21.94
C ASP A 383 31.05 0.82 -20.56
N GLY A 384 31.98 1.31 -19.71
CA GLY A 384 31.68 1.74 -18.34
C GLY A 384 30.99 3.11 -18.22
N VAL A 385 31.39 4.11 -19.01
CA VAL A 385 30.82 5.47 -18.92
C VAL A 385 29.42 5.53 -19.54
N GLY A 386 29.17 4.74 -20.59
CA GLY A 386 27.82 4.56 -21.16
C GLY A 386 26.84 3.97 -20.16
N GLN A 387 27.25 2.92 -19.44
CA GLN A 387 26.44 2.25 -18.42
C GLN A 387 26.13 3.18 -17.24
N HIS A 388 27.11 3.95 -16.75
CA HIS A 388 26.86 4.90 -15.65
C HIS A 388 25.91 6.04 -16.06
N LYS A 389 26.07 6.58 -17.27
CA LYS A 389 25.17 7.62 -17.81
C LYS A 389 23.78 7.09 -18.12
N GLN A 390 23.63 5.80 -18.38
CA GLN A 390 22.33 5.15 -18.57
C GLN A 390 21.65 4.89 -17.23
N LEU A 391 22.40 4.43 -16.23
CA LEU A 391 21.91 4.24 -14.86
C LEU A 391 21.45 5.56 -14.22
N LEU A 392 22.19 6.65 -14.40
CA LEU A 392 21.79 7.97 -13.91
C LEU A 392 20.46 8.42 -14.53
N ARG A 393 20.29 8.24 -15.85
CA ARG A 393 19.03 8.55 -16.54
C ARG A 393 17.86 7.69 -16.07
N GLU A 394 18.12 6.41 -15.78
CA GLU A 394 17.11 5.49 -15.25
C GLU A 394 16.69 5.90 -13.83
N LEU A 395 17.64 6.25 -12.98
CA LEU A 395 17.37 6.75 -11.63
C LEU A 395 16.63 8.08 -11.64
N GLU A 396 16.99 9.01 -12.53
CA GLU A 396 16.27 10.27 -12.74
C GLU A 396 14.83 10.04 -13.20
N ALA A 397 14.61 9.13 -14.14
CA ALA A 397 13.26 8.78 -14.61
C ALA A 397 12.42 8.13 -13.50
N ARG A 398 13.03 7.24 -12.70
CA ARG A 398 12.36 6.58 -11.58
C ARG A 398 12.01 7.58 -10.48
N LEU A 399 12.91 8.53 -10.18
CA LEU A 399 12.67 9.60 -9.22
C LEU A 399 11.50 10.48 -9.66
N ALA A 400 11.48 10.92 -10.92
CA ALA A 400 10.38 11.71 -11.48
C ALA A 400 9.02 10.99 -11.41
N LEU A 401 8.97 9.69 -11.70
CA LEU A 401 7.75 8.88 -11.58
C LEU A 401 7.29 8.77 -10.13
N THR A 402 8.20 8.55 -9.19
CA THR A 402 7.87 8.47 -7.76
C THR A 402 7.39 9.80 -7.20
N GLU A 403 7.98 10.92 -7.63
CA GLU A 403 7.55 12.27 -7.24
C GLU A 403 6.14 12.56 -7.75
N GLN A 404 5.85 12.24 -9.01
CA GLN A 404 4.51 12.40 -9.58
C GLN A 404 3.47 11.56 -8.84
N ALA A 405 3.82 10.32 -8.46
CA ALA A 405 2.93 9.46 -7.69
C ALA A 405 2.70 10.01 -6.26
N ALA A 406 3.73 10.56 -5.63
CA ALA A 406 3.64 11.20 -4.32
C ALA A 406 2.73 12.44 -4.36
N GLU A 407 2.90 13.30 -5.36
CA GLU A 407 2.09 14.50 -5.55
C GLU A 407 0.60 14.14 -5.77
N LYS A 408 0.32 13.10 -6.56
CA LYS A 408 -1.06 12.59 -6.74
C LYS A 408 -1.66 12.07 -5.43
N CYS A 409 -0.87 11.39 -4.59
CA CYS A 409 -1.30 10.92 -3.28
C CYS A 409 -1.56 12.08 -2.31
N GLU A 410 -0.69 13.08 -2.27
CA GLU A 410 -0.89 14.30 -1.46
C GLU A 410 -2.15 15.05 -1.88
N ALA A 411 -2.40 15.21 -3.18
CA ALA A 411 -3.61 15.84 -3.69
C ALA A 411 -4.88 15.09 -3.22
N ARG A 412 -4.87 13.76 -3.29
CA ARG A 412 -5.99 12.93 -2.80
C ARG A 412 -6.19 13.03 -1.29
N CYS A 413 -5.11 13.05 -0.51
CA CYS A 413 -5.18 13.24 0.93
C CYS A 413 -5.74 14.62 1.28
N ALA A 414 -5.32 15.67 0.58
CA ALA A 414 -5.84 17.03 0.77
C ALA A 414 -7.34 17.11 0.48
N ASP A 415 -7.82 16.45 -0.58
CA ASP A 415 -9.25 16.41 -0.91
C ASP A 415 -10.06 15.60 0.11
N ALA A 416 -9.54 14.46 0.58
CA ALA A 416 -10.14 13.70 1.67
C ALA A 416 -10.19 14.53 2.97
N GLN A 417 -9.17 15.32 3.27
CA GLN A 417 -9.17 16.20 4.43
C GLN A 417 -10.24 17.29 4.33
N LYS A 418 -10.50 17.83 3.13
CA LYS A 418 -11.59 18.77 2.89
C LYS A 418 -12.95 18.13 3.18
N THR A 419 -13.18 16.89 2.76
CA THR A 419 -14.45 16.18 3.02
C THR A 419 -14.61 15.87 4.50
N VAL A 420 -13.58 15.37 5.18
CA VAL A 420 -13.57 15.13 6.64
C VAL A 420 -13.91 16.42 7.41
N ASN A 421 -13.30 17.55 7.03
CA ASN A 421 -13.61 18.85 7.64
C ASN A 421 -15.06 19.29 7.40
N ALA A 422 -15.62 19.02 6.22
CA ALA A 422 -17.03 19.29 5.93
C ALA A 422 -17.96 18.44 6.78
N VAL A 423 -17.66 17.14 6.94
CA VAL A 423 -18.41 16.21 7.78
C VAL A 423 -18.34 16.62 9.25
N LYS A 424 -17.16 16.98 9.76
CA LYS A 424 -16.96 17.51 11.12
C LYS A 424 -17.86 18.72 11.41
N ARG A 425 -17.94 19.68 10.47
CA ARG A 425 -18.85 20.84 10.59
C ARG A 425 -20.32 20.44 10.55
N ALA A 426 -20.70 19.49 9.70
CA ALA A 426 -22.07 19.00 9.61
C ALA A 426 -22.52 18.30 10.89
N ILE A 427 -21.65 17.46 11.48
CA ILE A 427 -21.91 16.77 12.75
C ILE A 427 -22.06 17.76 13.89
N GLN A 428 -21.17 18.76 13.98
CA GLN A 428 -21.29 19.82 14.99
C GLN A 428 -22.62 20.57 14.86
N SER A 429 -23.03 20.89 13.63
CA SER A 429 -24.32 21.54 13.35
C SER A 429 -25.51 20.67 13.76
N LEU A 430 -25.48 19.37 13.43
CA LEU A 430 -26.52 18.42 13.84
C LEU A 430 -26.60 18.30 15.35
N PHE A 431 -25.47 18.08 16.04
CA PHE A 431 -25.39 18.00 17.50
C PHE A 431 -26.05 19.19 18.19
N THR A 432 -25.79 20.40 17.68
CA THR A 432 -26.36 21.64 18.21
C THR A 432 -27.87 21.73 17.93
N LYS A 433 -28.31 21.37 16.72
CA LYS A 433 -29.72 21.42 16.32
C LYS A 433 -30.61 20.38 17.00
N THR A 434 -30.09 19.18 17.25
CA THR A 434 -30.82 18.11 17.96
C THR A 434 -30.90 18.36 19.46
N GLY A 435 -30.24 19.41 19.98
CA GLY A 435 -30.25 19.75 21.40
C GLY A 435 -29.52 18.73 22.26
N CYS A 436 -28.47 18.08 21.72
CA CYS A 436 -27.65 17.15 22.48
C CYS A 436 -26.96 17.86 23.65
N ASN A 437 -26.81 17.19 24.80
CA ASN A 437 -26.22 17.78 25.99
C ASN A 437 -24.70 17.99 25.80
N ALA A 438 -24.31 19.21 25.47
CA ALA A 438 -22.91 19.60 25.29
C ALA A 438 -22.08 19.38 26.57
N GLN A 439 -22.65 19.59 27.75
CA GLN A 439 -21.96 19.44 29.03
C GLN A 439 -21.57 17.98 29.30
N ALA A 440 -22.50 17.05 29.07
CA ALA A 440 -22.25 15.62 29.21
C ALA A 440 -21.22 15.10 28.19
N MET A 441 -21.15 15.71 27.02
CA MET A 441 -20.15 15.38 26.00
C MET A 441 -18.75 15.88 26.36
N VAL A 442 -18.64 17.10 26.90
CA VAL A 442 -17.38 17.67 27.38
C VAL A 442 -16.83 16.88 28.57
N GLU A 443 -17.69 16.44 29.49
CA GLU A 443 -17.27 15.58 30.62
C GLU A 443 -16.76 14.21 30.18
N MET A 444 -17.30 13.65 29.08
CA MET A 444 -16.95 12.31 28.59
C MET A 444 -15.72 12.30 27.67
N LEU A 445 -15.53 13.33 26.85
CA LEU A 445 -14.49 13.39 25.81
C LEU A 445 -13.42 14.47 26.06
N GLY A 446 -13.60 15.35 27.05
CA GLY A 446 -12.68 16.44 27.37
C GLY A 446 -12.67 17.62 26.39
N ASP A 447 -13.29 17.46 25.22
CA ASP A 447 -13.32 18.46 24.15
C ASP A 447 -14.75 18.83 23.74
N SER A 448 -15.02 20.14 23.68
CA SER A 448 -16.31 20.70 23.25
C SER A 448 -16.51 20.73 21.73
N MET A 449 -15.47 20.42 20.95
CA MET A 449 -15.52 20.42 19.50
C MET A 449 -15.39 19.02 18.93
N VAL A 450 -16.10 18.78 17.82
CA VAL A 450 -15.91 17.56 17.03
C VAL A 450 -14.49 17.57 16.47
N THR A 451 -13.73 16.51 16.67
CA THR A 451 -12.41 16.19 16.12
C THR A 451 -12.52 14.86 15.36
N GLU A 452 -11.49 14.50 14.61
CA GLU A 452 -11.52 13.24 13.84
C GLU A 452 -11.58 12.01 14.74
N ALA A 453 -10.89 12.05 15.88
CA ALA A 453 -10.89 10.96 16.85
C ALA A 453 -12.25 10.78 17.56
N ASN A 454 -13.00 11.86 17.76
CA ASN A 454 -14.25 11.83 18.53
C ASN A 454 -15.52 11.83 17.65
N MET A 455 -15.38 11.92 16.33
CA MET A 455 -16.49 12.07 15.37
C MET A 455 -17.55 10.98 15.50
N MET A 456 -17.12 9.73 15.72
CA MET A 456 -18.00 8.58 15.93
C MET A 456 -18.79 8.66 17.24
N ALA A 457 -18.17 9.16 18.32
CA ALA A 457 -18.84 9.33 19.60
C ALA A 457 -19.93 10.41 19.51
N TYR A 458 -19.65 11.52 18.81
CA TYR A 458 -20.65 12.54 18.53
C TYR A 458 -21.83 11.99 17.72
N LEU A 459 -21.57 11.20 16.67
CA LEU A 459 -22.62 10.56 15.87
C LEU A 459 -23.49 9.60 16.70
N GLY A 460 -22.89 8.79 17.59
CA GLY A 460 -23.63 7.88 18.46
C GLY A 460 -24.59 8.62 19.41
N VAL A 461 -24.18 9.75 19.98
CA VAL A 461 -25.07 10.55 20.84
C VAL A 461 -26.14 11.28 20.04
N ILE A 462 -25.82 11.77 18.84
CA ILE A 462 -26.83 12.33 17.93
C ILE A 462 -27.86 11.26 17.59
N GLU A 463 -27.44 10.03 17.27
CA GLU A 463 -28.33 8.92 16.97
C GLU A 463 -29.26 8.61 18.15
N GLN A 464 -28.71 8.47 19.36
CA GLN A 464 -29.52 8.24 20.56
C GLN A 464 -30.57 9.35 20.76
N LYS A 465 -30.17 10.62 20.65
CA LYS A 465 -31.10 11.74 20.81
C LYS A 465 -32.15 11.81 19.71
N THR A 466 -31.77 11.51 18.47
CA THR A 466 -32.70 11.49 17.34
C THR A 466 -33.73 10.38 17.50
N ASN A 467 -33.30 9.20 17.98
CA ASN A 467 -34.20 8.09 18.30
C ASN A 467 -35.16 8.42 19.45
N GLU A 468 -34.69 9.08 20.52
CA GLU A 468 -35.56 9.56 21.60
C GLU A 468 -36.64 10.52 21.08
N ILE A 469 -36.28 11.48 20.22
CA ILE A 469 -37.22 12.42 19.58
C ILE A 469 -38.24 11.65 18.73
N LEU A 470 -37.80 10.66 17.96
CA LEU A 470 -38.65 9.83 17.11
C LEU A 470 -39.66 9.02 17.94
N HIS A 471 -39.23 8.44 19.06
CA HIS A 471 -40.11 7.73 19.98
C HIS A 471 -41.16 8.65 20.60
N LEU A 472 -40.76 9.85 21.04
CA LEU A 472 -41.69 10.85 21.57
C LEU A 472 -42.71 11.28 20.51
N TYR A 473 -42.26 11.52 19.27
CA TYR A 473 -43.14 11.85 18.16
C TYR A 473 -44.14 10.73 17.85
N ALA A 474 -43.68 9.47 17.77
CA ALA A 474 -44.54 8.32 17.54
C ALA A 474 -45.61 8.17 18.63
N ALA A 475 -45.24 8.40 19.90
CA ALA A 475 -46.19 8.38 21.02
C ALA A 475 -47.24 9.50 20.91
N VAL A 476 -46.84 10.72 20.52
CA VAL A 476 -47.76 11.85 20.30
C VAL A 476 -48.72 11.56 19.14
N VAL A 477 -48.23 11.03 18.02
CA VAL A 477 -49.06 10.67 16.87
C VAL A 477 -50.04 9.55 17.23
N ALA A 478 -49.60 8.51 17.93
CA ALA A 478 -50.48 7.44 18.39
C ALA A 478 -51.58 7.97 19.34
N LYS A 479 -51.22 8.91 20.24
CA LYS A 479 -52.18 9.57 21.13
C LYS A 479 -53.20 10.39 20.33
N GLN A 480 -52.75 11.21 19.37
CA GLN A 480 -53.64 11.99 18.50
C GLN A 480 -54.59 11.12 17.68
N GLN A 481 -54.12 9.98 17.16
CA GLN A 481 -54.97 9.02 16.47
C GLN A 481 -56.01 8.41 17.41
N SER A 482 -55.60 8.05 18.64
CA SER A 482 -56.53 7.52 19.65
C SER A 482 -57.57 8.56 20.09
N ASP A 483 -57.19 9.83 20.21
CA ASP A 483 -58.09 10.92 20.57
C ASP A 483 -59.03 11.28 19.40
N ALA A 484 -58.56 11.20 18.16
CA ALA A 484 -59.40 11.33 16.96
C ALA A 484 -60.43 10.19 16.85
N GLN A 485 -60.05 8.95 17.19
CA GLN A 485 -60.97 7.81 17.23
C GLN A 485 -61.97 7.91 18.38
N LYS A 486 -61.57 8.42 19.55
CA LYS A 486 -62.51 8.73 20.64
C LYS A 486 -63.49 9.81 20.22
N ASN A 487 -63.04 10.91 19.60
CA ASN A 487 -63.91 11.97 19.10
C ASN A 487 -64.87 11.48 18.01
N LYS A 488 -64.44 10.55 17.15
CA LYS A 488 -65.29 9.93 16.13
C LYS A 488 -66.33 9.00 16.75
N ASN A 489 -65.96 8.20 17.75
CA ASN A 489 -66.88 7.35 18.48
C ASN A 489 -67.87 8.15 19.35
N THR A 490 -67.48 9.32 19.89
CA THR A 490 -68.41 10.21 20.59
C THR A 490 -69.36 10.92 19.62
N SER A 491 -68.88 11.31 18.43
CA SER A 491 -69.74 11.83 17.34
C SER A 491 -70.77 10.79 16.89
N ASP A 492 -70.33 9.53 16.69
CA ASP A 492 -71.21 8.42 16.34
C ASP A 492 -72.15 8.03 17.49
N ALA A 493 -71.77 8.25 18.76
CA ALA A 493 -72.65 8.04 19.91
C ALA A 493 -73.80 9.06 19.96
N TYR A 494 -73.55 10.34 19.66
CA TYR A 494 -74.60 11.36 19.56
C TYR A 494 -75.51 11.16 18.33
N ASP A 495 -75.02 10.57 17.23
CA ASP A 495 -75.85 10.17 16.06
C ASP A 495 -76.59 8.84 16.27
N ARG A 496 -76.10 7.95 17.14
CA ARG A 496 -76.75 6.67 17.44
C ARG A 496 -77.83 6.80 18.51
N GLU A 497 -77.74 7.78 19.39
CA GLU A 497 -78.76 8.08 20.40
C GLU A 497 -79.99 8.80 19.81
N SER A 498 -79.85 9.44 18.64
CA SER A 498 -80.98 9.95 17.85
C SER A 498 -81.65 8.90 16.96
N GLN A 499 -81.04 7.72 16.77
CA GLN A 499 -81.61 6.60 15.99
C GLN A 499 -82.10 5.41 16.83
N PHE A 500 -81.84 5.39 18.15
CA PHE A 500 -82.25 4.29 19.04
C PHE A 500 -83.66 4.42 19.66
N ALA A 501 -84.48 5.37 19.20
CA ALA A 501 -85.91 5.45 19.54
C ALA A 501 -86.83 4.67 18.58
N ALA A 502 -86.28 3.97 17.57
CA ALA A 502 -87.09 3.23 16.60
C ALA A 502 -86.40 1.93 16.13
N SER A 503 -86.34 0.91 16.99
CA SER A 503 -86.52 -0.51 16.62
C SER A 503 -86.12 -1.43 17.78
N ALA A 504 -87.11 -1.77 18.59
CA ALA A 504 -87.08 -2.96 19.43
C ALA A 504 -88.04 -3.98 18.81
N MET A 505 -87.51 -5.04 18.19
CA MET A 505 -88.09 -6.39 18.13
C MET A 505 -87.14 -7.35 17.39
N ALA A 506 -87.03 -8.57 17.94
CA ALA A 506 -86.30 -9.75 17.45
C ALA A 506 -84.88 -9.98 18.01
N GLY A 507 -84.83 -10.52 19.24
CA GLY A 507 -84.57 -11.95 19.44
C GLY A 507 -83.24 -12.59 19.00
N ASN A 508 -82.45 -12.93 20.02
CA ASN A 508 -81.72 -14.19 20.25
C ASN A 508 -80.22 -14.35 19.89
N SER A 509 -79.43 -14.35 20.96
CA SER A 509 -78.32 -15.22 21.38
C SER A 509 -77.72 -16.28 20.44
N ALA A 510 -76.38 -16.27 20.34
CA ALA A 510 -75.47 -17.44 20.47
C ALA A 510 -74.01 -16.93 20.63
N VAL A 511 -73.37 -17.08 21.80
CA VAL A 511 -72.41 -18.15 22.17
C VAL A 511 -71.18 -18.24 21.26
N GLY A 512 -69.99 -17.98 21.83
CA GLY A 512 -68.81 -18.83 21.61
C GLY A 512 -67.48 -18.18 21.22
N ALA A 513 -66.52 -18.34 22.14
CA ALA A 513 -65.10 -18.68 21.90
C ALA A 513 -64.04 -17.56 21.84
N ALA A 514 -63.09 -17.74 22.77
CA ALA A 514 -61.81 -17.09 22.93
C ALA A 514 -60.83 -17.36 21.78
N GLY A 515 -59.86 -16.46 21.58
CA GLY A 515 -58.65 -16.77 20.82
C GLY A 515 -57.81 -15.57 20.38
N GLY A 516 -56.77 -15.25 21.16
CA GLY A 516 -55.45 -14.94 20.59
C GLY A 516 -55.09 -13.47 20.36
N MET A 517 -54.42 -12.89 21.36
CA MET A 517 -53.40 -11.85 21.18
C MET A 517 -52.50 -12.18 19.99
N ASN A 518 -52.46 -11.35 18.94
CA ASN A 518 -51.35 -11.23 17.99
C ASN A 518 -51.48 -10.03 17.03
N GLY A 519 -52.63 -9.33 17.01
CA GLY A 519 -52.84 -8.19 16.09
C GLY A 519 -52.11 -6.90 16.46
N ALA A 520 -51.79 -6.67 17.73
CA ALA A 520 -51.21 -5.40 18.19
C ALA A 520 -49.67 -5.30 18.02
N VAL A 521 -48.98 -6.43 17.84
CA VAL A 521 -47.52 -6.46 17.69
C VAL A 521 -47.09 -6.23 16.23
N ALA A 522 -47.95 -6.58 15.25
CA ALA A 522 -47.64 -6.45 13.83
C ALA A 522 -47.65 -4.98 13.34
N THR A 523 -48.45 -4.11 13.95
CA THR A 523 -48.60 -2.71 13.50
C THR A 523 -47.50 -1.79 14.06
N LEU A 524 -46.81 -2.18 15.14
CA LEU A 524 -45.67 -1.43 15.69
C LEU A 524 -44.35 -1.72 14.93
N HIS A 525 -44.26 -2.86 14.25
CA HIS A 525 -43.04 -3.28 13.54
C HIS A 525 -42.87 -2.62 12.16
N SER A 526 -43.90 -1.97 11.61
CA SER A 526 -43.88 -1.42 10.24
C SER A 526 -43.58 0.09 10.17
N ILE A 527 -43.47 0.79 11.30
CA ILE A 527 -43.25 2.25 11.37
C ILE A 527 -41.90 2.60 11.99
N LEU A 528 -41.30 1.70 12.78
CA LEU A 528 -39.93 1.83 13.25
C LEU A 528 -38.98 1.28 12.17
N GLY A 529 -38.23 2.17 11.54
CA GLY A 529 -37.08 1.80 10.74
C GLY A 529 -36.17 0.89 11.58
N VAL A 530 -35.96 -0.33 11.10
CA VAL A 530 -35.02 -1.27 11.67
C VAL A 530 -33.62 -0.67 11.53
N GLY A 531 -33.08 -0.12 12.62
CA GLY A 531 -31.64 0.09 12.74
C GLY A 531 -30.93 -1.27 12.71
N PRO A 532 -29.66 -1.34 12.28
CA PRO A 532 -28.94 -2.60 12.20
C PRO A 532 -28.87 -3.24 13.59
N ILE A 533 -29.40 -4.47 13.69
CA ILE A 533 -29.25 -5.30 14.88
C ILE A 533 -27.89 -5.99 14.74
N THR A 534 -26.84 -5.40 15.31
CA THR A 534 -25.62 -6.14 15.61
C THR A 534 -25.27 -6.01 17.09
N PRO A 535 -25.20 -7.14 17.83
CA PRO A 535 -24.42 -7.18 19.05
C PRO A 535 -22.94 -7.01 18.70
N MET A 536 -22.14 -6.51 19.64
CA MET A 536 -20.68 -6.49 19.50
C MET A 536 -20.16 -7.85 19.00
N GLY A 537 -19.54 -7.85 17.82
CA GLY A 537 -18.77 -8.99 17.30
C GLY A 537 -19.37 -9.70 16.09
N GLN A 538 -18.70 -9.52 14.95
CA GLN A 538 -18.74 -10.29 13.70
C GLN A 538 -19.98 -10.17 12.79
N GLU A 539 -19.94 -9.17 11.90
CA GLU A 539 -20.40 -9.33 10.51
C GLU A 539 -19.22 -9.01 9.57
N PRO A 540 -19.00 -9.79 8.50
CA PRO A 540 -17.87 -9.61 7.60
C PRO A 540 -18.06 -8.37 6.74
N LEU A 541 -17.15 -7.40 6.89
CA LEU A 541 -17.01 -6.24 6.02
C LEU A 541 -16.83 -6.66 4.56
N GLN A 542 -17.88 -6.53 3.74
CA GLN A 542 -17.75 -6.58 2.29
C GLN A 542 -17.29 -5.22 1.78
N ILE A 543 -15.98 -5.00 1.86
CA ILE A 543 -15.30 -3.89 1.19
C ILE A 543 -15.29 -4.24 -0.29
N ASN A 544 -15.98 -3.46 -1.13
CA ASN A 544 -15.73 -3.49 -2.57
C ASN A 544 -14.32 -2.91 -2.80
N PRO A 545 -13.34 -3.71 -3.26
CA PRO A 545 -12.06 -3.17 -3.64
C PRO A 545 -12.24 -2.20 -4.83
N PRO A 546 -11.49 -1.08 -4.89
CA PRO A 546 -11.43 -0.23 -6.07
C PRO A 546 -11.08 -1.03 -7.32
N ASN A 547 -11.64 -0.63 -8.46
CA ASN A 547 -11.49 -1.31 -9.74
C ASN A 547 -10.02 -1.61 -10.07
N LEU A 548 -9.76 -2.87 -10.43
CA LEU A 548 -8.45 -3.49 -10.61
C LEU A 548 -7.87 -3.20 -12.02
N ASP A 549 -7.99 -1.97 -12.51
CA ASP A 549 -7.46 -1.59 -13.83
C ASP A 549 -6.40 -0.47 -13.78
N ASP A 550 -6.16 0.13 -12.61
CA ASP A 550 -5.30 1.34 -12.50
C ASP A 550 -3.91 1.10 -11.86
N TYR A 551 -3.53 -0.15 -11.57
CA TYR A 551 -2.21 -0.50 -11.01
C TYR A 551 -1.63 -1.81 -11.59
N SER A 552 -1.86 -2.07 -12.88
CA SER A 552 -1.07 -3.07 -13.59
C SER A 552 0.15 -2.38 -14.23
N SER A 553 1.14 -2.00 -13.40
CA SER A 553 2.49 -1.79 -13.90
C SER A 553 3.08 -3.17 -14.20
N GLU A 554 3.24 -3.44 -15.50
CA GLU A 554 3.95 -4.60 -16.04
C GLU A 554 5.43 -4.55 -15.65
N ASP A 555 5.80 -4.92 -14.42
CA ASP A 555 7.21 -5.02 -14.02
C ASP A 555 7.37 -5.99 -12.82
N GLU A 556 7.03 -7.27 -12.98
CA GLU A 556 7.56 -8.32 -12.12
C GLU A 556 7.84 -9.60 -12.94
N ASP A 557 8.89 -9.55 -13.76
CA ASP A 557 9.64 -10.74 -14.17
C ASP A 557 11.14 -10.51 -13.98
N SER A 558 11.59 -10.42 -12.73
CA SER A 558 13.02 -10.50 -12.38
C SER A 558 13.22 -10.95 -10.91
N GLY A 559 12.54 -12.02 -10.50
CA GLY A 559 12.54 -12.47 -9.10
C GLY A 559 13.16 -13.85 -8.83
N ASP A 560 13.97 -14.41 -9.72
CA ASP A 560 14.49 -15.79 -9.55
C ASP A 560 16.01 -15.84 -9.77
N ASN A 561 16.78 -15.24 -8.85
CA ASN A 561 18.25 -15.28 -8.86
C ASN A 561 18.93 -15.17 -7.48
N GLU A 562 18.28 -15.53 -6.37
CA GLU A 562 18.94 -15.48 -5.04
C GLU A 562 19.60 -16.79 -4.57
N ASP A 563 19.40 -17.93 -5.24
CA ASP A 563 19.97 -19.23 -4.81
C ASP A 563 21.34 -19.57 -5.47
N THR A 564 22.27 -18.61 -5.59
CA THR A 564 23.53 -18.82 -6.33
C THR A 564 24.83 -18.66 -5.54
N MET A 565 24.86 -18.94 -4.23
CA MET A 565 26.10 -18.92 -3.44
C MET A 565 26.56 -20.29 -2.89
N HIS A 566 26.37 -21.37 -3.67
CA HIS A 566 27.06 -22.64 -3.41
C HIS A 566 27.70 -23.23 -4.67
N PRO A 567 28.90 -23.84 -4.56
CA PRO A 567 29.54 -24.50 -5.69
C PRO A 567 28.68 -25.68 -6.16
N LEU A 568 28.21 -25.61 -7.40
CA LEU A 568 27.30 -26.61 -7.97
C LEU A 568 28.00 -27.97 -8.14
N THR A 569 27.29 -29.03 -7.80
CA THR A 569 27.72 -30.41 -8.06
C THR A 569 27.62 -30.75 -9.55
N ARG A 570 28.38 -31.77 -9.99
CA ARG A 570 28.42 -32.18 -11.42
C ARG A 570 27.03 -32.53 -11.98
N ASP A 571 26.14 -33.04 -11.15
CA ASP A 571 24.81 -33.45 -11.56
C ASP A 571 23.85 -32.26 -11.64
N GLU A 572 23.98 -31.26 -10.77
CA GLU A 572 23.25 -29.99 -10.86
C GLU A 572 23.63 -29.20 -12.11
N LEU A 573 24.92 -29.20 -12.47
CA LEU A 573 25.40 -28.58 -13.71
C LEU A 573 24.78 -29.25 -14.94
N LYS A 574 24.69 -30.58 -14.97
CA LYS A 574 24.06 -31.33 -16.06
C LYS A 574 22.56 -31.02 -16.20
N VAL A 575 21.84 -30.95 -15.08
CA VAL A 575 20.40 -30.63 -15.09
C VAL A 575 20.15 -29.22 -15.59
N ARG A 576 21.00 -28.26 -15.19
CA ARG A 576 20.91 -26.85 -15.59
C ARG A 576 21.20 -26.68 -17.08
N THR A 577 22.21 -27.38 -17.61
CA THR A 577 22.51 -27.42 -19.06
C THR A 577 21.38 -28.05 -19.88
N LEU A 578 20.79 -29.15 -19.39
CA LEU A 578 19.65 -29.80 -20.05
C LEU A 578 18.39 -28.91 -20.07
N LYS A 579 18.15 -28.14 -19.00
CA LYS A 579 17.04 -27.17 -18.92
C LYS A 579 17.26 -25.99 -19.89
N GLY A 580 18.50 -25.52 -20.03
CA GLY A 580 18.89 -24.52 -21.03
C GLY A 580 18.71 -24.99 -22.47
N MET A 581 19.11 -26.22 -22.79
CA MET A 581 18.91 -26.81 -24.13
C MET A 581 17.43 -26.99 -24.49
N ARG A 582 16.55 -27.33 -23.53
CA ARG A 582 15.10 -27.41 -23.77
C ARG A 582 14.48 -26.04 -24.08
N ARG A 583 14.97 -24.97 -23.44
CA ARG A 583 14.52 -23.59 -23.74
C ARG A 583 14.97 -23.13 -25.13
N LEU A 584 16.21 -23.45 -25.52
CA LEU A 584 16.74 -23.17 -26.86
C LEU A 584 16.00 -23.94 -27.97
N ASN A 585 15.61 -25.20 -27.72
CA ASN A 585 14.83 -25.99 -28.68
C ASN A 585 13.37 -25.51 -28.84
N HIS A 586 12.81 -24.78 -27.87
CA HIS A 586 11.47 -24.19 -28.00
C HIS A 586 11.46 -22.83 -28.70
N ALA A 587 12.60 -22.14 -28.79
CA ALA A 587 12.72 -20.84 -29.46
C ALA A 587 12.93 -20.94 -30.98
N VAL A 588 13.28 -22.13 -31.50
CA VAL A 588 13.57 -22.34 -32.93
C VAL A 588 12.75 -23.52 -33.46
N GLY A 589 11.46 -23.29 -33.75
CA GLY A 589 10.67 -24.26 -34.52
C GLY A 589 9.15 -24.12 -34.41
N SER A 590 8.54 -23.29 -35.26
CA SER A 590 7.52 -23.72 -36.25
C SER A 590 6.83 -22.52 -36.91
N PRO A 591 6.68 -22.51 -38.26
CA PRO A 591 6.04 -21.43 -39.01
C PRO A 591 4.53 -21.64 -39.26
N SER A 592 3.91 -20.49 -39.54
CA SER A 592 2.54 -20.20 -39.99
C SER A 592 1.89 -21.19 -40.97
N ALA A 593 0.62 -21.55 -40.70
CA ALA A 593 -0.32 -22.05 -41.69
C ALA A 593 -1.77 -21.70 -41.30
N THR A 594 -2.37 -20.72 -41.99
CA THR A 594 -3.84 -20.60 -42.07
C THR A 594 -4.19 -20.18 -43.49
N ILE A 595 -4.67 -21.15 -44.28
CA ILE A 595 -5.19 -20.98 -45.63
C ILE A 595 -6.70 -21.29 -45.62
N ASN A 596 -7.46 -20.30 -46.10
CA ASN A 596 -8.75 -20.33 -46.82
C ASN A 596 -9.88 -21.29 -46.42
N SER A 597 -11.07 -20.69 -46.21
CA SER A 597 -12.24 -21.07 -47.02
C SER A 597 -13.05 -19.83 -47.42
N MET A 598 -13.28 -19.70 -48.73
CA MET A 598 -14.06 -18.68 -49.41
C MET A 598 -15.57 -18.98 -49.34
N LYS A 599 -16.40 -17.93 -49.27
CA LYS A 599 -17.67 -17.89 -50.02
C LYS A 599 -18.07 -16.45 -50.35
N GLU A 600 -18.31 -16.25 -51.65
CA GLU A 600 -18.54 -15.00 -52.39
C GLU A 600 -19.84 -14.24 -52.06
N PRO A 601 -19.93 -12.95 -52.46
CA PRO A 601 -21.08 -12.07 -52.28
C PRO A 601 -22.06 -12.09 -53.46
N LYS A 602 -23.36 -11.89 -53.19
CA LYS A 602 -24.37 -11.54 -54.21
C LYS A 602 -24.75 -10.07 -54.10
N ARG A 603 -24.54 -9.31 -55.18
CA ARG A 603 -25.22 -8.05 -55.50
C ARG A 603 -26.16 -8.29 -56.68
N THR A 604 -27.38 -7.79 -56.61
CA THR A 604 -28.25 -7.35 -57.74
C THR A 604 -29.35 -6.46 -57.14
N ASN A 605 -29.31 -5.14 -57.33
CA ASN A 605 -29.98 -4.36 -58.39
C ASN A 605 -31.50 -4.21 -58.23
N ALA A 606 -31.96 -2.99 -57.91
CA ALA A 606 -33.14 -2.33 -58.49
C ALA A 606 -33.23 -0.85 -58.04
N PRO A 607 -33.89 0.05 -58.79
CA PRO A 607 -33.38 1.41 -59.00
C PRO A 607 -34.35 2.56 -58.66
N PHE A 608 -33.83 3.80 -58.73
CA PHE A 608 -34.50 5.09 -58.96
C PHE A 608 -35.69 5.50 -58.06
N THR A 609 -35.54 6.60 -57.32
CA THR A 609 -36.32 7.85 -57.46
C THR A 609 -35.90 8.89 -56.40
N SER A 610 -35.42 10.04 -56.86
CA SER A 610 -35.47 11.33 -56.13
C SER A 610 -36.81 12.01 -56.48
N PRO A 611 -37.30 13.12 -55.86
CA PRO A 611 -36.55 14.21 -55.22
C PRO A 611 -37.31 14.89 -54.02
N PRO A 612 -37.19 16.20 -53.73
CA PRO A 612 -36.47 16.73 -52.56
C PRO A 612 -37.38 17.48 -51.57
N LYS A 613 -36.84 17.92 -50.42
CA LYS A 613 -37.13 19.25 -49.81
C LYS A 613 -36.41 19.42 -48.46
N TYR A 614 -35.65 20.52 -48.37
CA TYR A 614 -35.63 21.53 -47.28
C TYR A 614 -36.24 21.10 -45.94
N ARG A 615 -35.65 21.34 -44.76
CA ARG A 615 -35.22 22.66 -44.26
C ARG A 615 -34.61 22.48 -42.85
N LYS A 616 -33.58 23.29 -42.58
CA LYS A 616 -33.02 23.75 -41.30
C LYS A 616 -32.28 22.74 -40.42
#